data_AF-A0AAU1DRW1-F1
#
_entry.id   AF-A0AAU1DRW1-F1
#
_cell.length_a   1.000
_cell.length_b   1.000
_cell.length_c   1.000
_cell.angle_alpha   90.00
_cell.angle_beta   90.00
_cell.angle_gamma   90.00
#
_symmetry.space_group_name_H-M   'P 1'
#
loop_
_entity.id
_entity.type
_entity.pdbx_description
1 polymer ?
#
loop_
_entity_poly.entity_id
_entity_poly.type
_entity_poly.pdbx_seq_one_letter_code
_entity_poly.pdbx_strand_id
1 'polypeptide(L)'
;MSFEEEWAQQKGEVIERHSSQMQLNQLPADQGATTQPPLLGSSTSPDLATTPAKKKKAANSIEKNLEPGTRTAADAADESVRGAVAEFKGWETAAGLEKAHAHWDEQVKRLMGRLSQEKSALRNTAVLFSNNDLETEAGFNSVKSKVSGI
;
A
#
# COMPACT_ATOMS: atom_id res chain seq x y z
N MET A 1 -26.31 -30.92 -35.29
CA MET A 1 -25.76 -29.56 -35.33
C MET A 1 -24.32 -29.67 -34.87
N SER A 2 -23.39 -29.06 -35.61
CA SER A 2 -21.95 -29.16 -35.30
C SER A 2 -21.54 -28.09 -34.29
N PHE A 3 -20.53 -28.35 -33.48
CA PHE A 3 -19.93 -27.38 -32.55
C PHE A 3 -19.53 -26.06 -33.24
N GLU A 4 -19.09 -26.14 -34.50
CA GLU A 4 -18.70 -24.97 -35.30
C GLU A 4 -19.91 -24.05 -35.64
N GLU A 5 -21.10 -24.65 -35.79
CA GLU A 5 -22.36 -23.93 -36.04
C GLU A 5 -22.81 -23.16 -34.80
N GLU A 6 -22.74 -23.80 -33.62
CA GLU A 6 -23.07 -23.15 -32.34
C GLU A 6 -22.08 -22.03 -31.99
N TRP A 7 -20.79 -22.24 -32.30
CA TRP A 7 -19.75 -21.23 -32.10
C TRP A 7 -19.90 -20.02 -33.02
N ALA A 8 -20.31 -20.22 -34.26
CA ALA A 8 -20.61 -19.13 -35.19
C ALA A 8 -21.84 -18.32 -34.75
N GLN A 9 -22.89 -19.00 -34.26
CA GLN A 9 -24.12 -18.35 -33.81
C GLN A 9 -23.88 -17.48 -32.56
N GLN A 10 -23.15 -17.98 -31.56
CA GLN A 10 -22.80 -17.18 -30.37
C GLN A 10 -21.95 -15.96 -30.71
N LYS A 11 -20.99 -16.07 -31.65
CA LYS A 11 -20.19 -14.92 -32.08
C LYS A 11 -21.04 -13.85 -32.78
N GLY A 12 -22.00 -14.26 -33.62
CA GLY A 12 -22.94 -13.32 -34.25
C GLY A 12 -23.78 -12.55 -33.22
N GLU A 13 -24.31 -13.27 -32.22
CA GLU A 13 -25.12 -12.70 -31.15
C GLU A 13 -24.32 -11.75 -30.24
N VAL A 14 -23.05 -12.06 -29.99
CA VAL A 14 -22.14 -11.18 -29.22
C VAL A 14 -21.83 -9.91 -30.00
N ILE A 15 -21.61 -9.98 -31.33
CA ILE A 15 -21.32 -8.81 -32.16
C ILE A 15 -22.52 -7.85 -32.20
N GLU A 16 -23.75 -8.35 -32.33
CA GLU A 16 -24.95 -7.51 -32.25
C GLU A 16 -25.09 -6.83 -30.89
N ARG A 17 -24.94 -7.57 -29.77
CA ARG A 17 -25.00 -7.00 -28.42
C ARG A 17 -23.91 -5.97 -28.15
N HIS A 18 -22.72 -6.19 -28.68
CA HIS A 18 -21.58 -5.28 -28.48
C HIS A 18 -21.75 -3.97 -29.26
N SER A 19 -22.38 -4.00 -30.44
CA SER A 19 -22.66 -2.81 -31.25
C SER A 19 -23.66 -1.85 -30.59
N SER A 20 -24.60 -2.39 -29.80
CA SER A 20 -25.59 -1.60 -29.06
C SER A 20 -25.10 -1.09 -27.71
N GLN A 21 -24.10 -1.74 -27.10
CA GLN A 21 -23.60 -1.38 -25.75
C GLN A 21 -22.29 -0.58 -25.75
N MET A 22 -21.55 -0.54 -26.86
CA MET A 22 -20.32 0.28 -26.99
C MET A 22 -20.52 1.47 -27.93
N GLN A 23 -21.37 2.41 -27.57
CA GLN A 23 -21.35 3.74 -28.18
C GLN A 23 -20.90 4.77 -27.15
N LEU A 24 -19.59 4.82 -26.94
CA LEU A 24 -18.93 5.59 -25.87
C LEU A 24 -18.96 7.12 -26.07
N ASN A 25 -19.69 7.65 -27.06
CA ASN A 25 -19.75 9.10 -27.38
C ASN A 25 -21.12 9.57 -27.95
N GLN A 26 -22.22 8.86 -27.70
CA GLN A 26 -23.54 9.39 -28.09
C GLN A 26 -24.03 10.36 -27.00
N LEU A 27 -24.11 11.65 -27.34
CA LEU A 27 -24.90 12.60 -26.56
C LEU A 27 -26.39 12.26 -26.75
N PRO A 28 -27.23 12.26 -25.69
CA PRO A 28 -28.64 11.92 -25.82
C PRO A 28 -29.34 12.91 -26.76
N ALA A 29 -29.94 12.38 -27.83
CA ALA A 29 -30.88 13.12 -28.64
C ALA A 29 -32.26 13.07 -27.97
N ASP A 30 -32.45 13.86 -26.90
CA ASP A 30 -33.74 14.53 -26.66
C ASP A 30 -33.61 15.62 -25.59
N GLN A 31 -34.21 16.78 -25.86
CA GLN A 31 -34.29 17.90 -24.92
C GLN A 31 -35.51 17.73 -24.01
N GLY A 32 -35.31 17.69 -22.68
CA GLY A 32 -36.40 17.90 -21.74
C GLY A 32 -36.12 17.47 -20.30
N ALA A 33 -36.18 18.43 -19.38
CA ALA A 33 -36.10 18.32 -17.92
C ALA A 33 -34.72 18.03 -17.30
N THR A 34 -34.20 19.06 -16.65
CA THR A 34 -32.97 19.12 -15.86
C THR A 34 -32.93 18.06 -14.76
N THR A 35 -32.26 16.95 -15.01
CA THR A 35 -31.55 16.23 -13.97
C THR A 35 -30.13 16.05 -14.45
N GLN A 36 -29.21 16.80 -13.83
CA GLN A 36 -27.79 16.60 -14.05
C GLN A 36 -27.50 15.11 -13.88
N PRO A 37 -26.72 14.48 -14.77
CA PRO A 37 -26.26 13.12 -14.53
C PRO A 37 -25.55 13.13 -13.17
N PRO A 38 -25.71 12.09 -12.32
CA PRO A 38 -24.93 12.03 -11.09
C PRO A 38 -23.47 12.13 -11.48
N LEU A 39 -22.82 13.20 -11.03
CA LEU A 39 -21.39 13.39 -11.17
C LEU A 39 -20.76 12.14 -10.53
N LEU A 40 -20.17 11.26 -11.33
CA LEU A 40 -19.21 10.28 -10.84
C LEU A 40 -18.08 11.09 -10.18
N GLY A 41 -18.15 11.29 -8.87
CA GLY A 41 -17.20 12.15 -8.15
C GLY A 41 -17.68 12.82 -6.88
N SER A 42 -18.89 12.58 -6.37
CA SER A 42 -19.27 13.08 -5.04
C SER A 42 -18.83 12.15 -3.90
N SER A 43 -17.56 11.71 -3.91
CA SER A 43 -16.94 11.28 -2.66
C SER A 43 -16.36 12.53 -2.00
N THR A 44 -17.00 13.00 -0.93
CA THR A 44 -16.48 14.05 -0.04
C THR A 44 -15.16 13.68 0.64
N SER A 45 -14.61 12.51 0.33
CA SER A 45 -13.22 12.14 0.54
C SER A 45 -12.54 12.01 -0.82
N PRO A 46 -11.37 12.64 -1.03
CA PRO A 46 -10.61 12.44 -2.25
C PRO A 46 -10.19 10.97 -2.35
N ASP A 47 -10.84 10.24 -3.25
CA ASP A 47 -10.71 8.78 -3.45
C ASP A 47 -9.28 8.35 -3.83
N LEU A 48 -8.47 9.32 -4.28
CA LEU A 48 -7.07 9.16 -4.67
C LEU A 48 -6.07 9.90 -3.76
N ALA A 49 -6.51 10.46 -2.62
CA ALA A 49 -5.59 11.16 -1.72
C ALA A 49 -4.73 10.16 -0.93
N THR A 50 -3.56 9.84 -1.48
CA THR A 50 -2.44 9.39 -0.67
C THR A 50 -2.08 10.46 0.38
N THR A 51 -1.61 10.02 1.54
CA THR A 51 -1.19 10.94 2.61
C THR A 51 0.30 10.78 2.93
N PRO A 52 1.21 11.35 2.09
CA PRO A 52 2.65 11.27 2.30
C PRO A 52 3.09 11.72 3.70
N ALA A 53 2.43 12.74 4.26
CA ALA A 53 2.69 13.23 5.61
C ALA A 53 2.42 12.16 6.69
N LYS A 54 1.33 11.40 6.57
CA LYS A 54 1.02 10.30 7.51
C LYS A 54 2.05 9.18 7.40
N LYS A 55 2.48 8.82 6.18
CA LYS A 55 3.53 7.82 5.93
C LYS A 55 4.88 8.25 6.54
N LYS A 56 5.29 9.52 6.36
CA LYS A 56 6.48 10.09 6.99
C LYS A 56 6.38 10.07 8.52
N LYS A 57 5.23 10.44 9.08
CA LYS A 57 4.98 10.39 10.54
C LYS A 57 5.10 8.97 11.09
N ALA A 58 4.53 7.98 10.40
CA ALA A 58 4.64 6.58 10.78
C ALA A 58 6.10 6.09 10.75
N ALA A 59 6.84 6.39 9.68
CA ALA A 59 8.28 6.07 9.60
C ALA A 59 9.09 6.71 10.72
N ASN A 60 8.79 7.96 11.08
CA ASN A 60 9.44 8.65 12.20
C ASN A 60 9.08 8.01 13.55
N SER A 61 7.85 7.51 13.71
CA SER A 61 7.47 6.79 14.93
C SER A 61 8.22 5.47 15.07
N ILE A 62 8.43 4.75 13.95
CA ILE A 62 9.27 3.55 13.94
C ILE A 62 10.69 3.88 14.37
N GLU A 63 11.31 4.88 13.74
CA GLU A 63 12.70 5.28 14.00
C GLU A 63 12.94 5.81 15.41
N LYS A 64 12.04 6.65 15.92
CA LYS A 64 12.27 7.40 17.16
C LYS A 64 11.77 6.67 18.40
N ASN A 65 10.77 5.80 18.25
CA ASN A 65 10.10 5.18 19.40
C ASN A 65 10.24 3.66 19.37
N LEU A 66 9.90 3.01 18.25
CA LEU A 66 9.83 1.55 18.20
C LEU A 66 11.22 0.91 18.11
N GLU A 67 12.07 1.33 17.18
CA GLU A 67 13.43 0.78 17.05
C GLU A 67 14.27 0.96 18.34
N PRO A 68 14.28 2.14 19.00
CA PRO A 68 15.00 2.31 20.26
C PRO A 68 14.35 1.52 21.40
N GLY A 69 13.02 1.58 21.53
CA GLY A 69 12.31 0.86 22.58
C GLY A 69 12.48 -0.66 22.49
N THR A 70 12.42 -1.22 21.28
CA THR A 70 12.69 -2.64 21.04
C THR A 70 14.12 -3.01 21.39
N ARG A 71 15.11 -2.17 21.04
CA ARG A 71 16.51 -2.42 21.42
C ARG A 71 16.70 -2.37 22.94
N THR A 72 16.21 -1.34 23.62
CA THR A 72 16.31 -1.24 25.09
C THR A 72 15.65 -2.44 25.78
N ALA A 73 14.49 -2.88 25.31
CA ALA A 73 13.81 -4.05 25.89
C ALA A 73 14.60 -5.35 25.64
N ALA A 74 15.23 -5.49 24.47
CA ALA A 74 16.10 -6.63 24.19
C ALA A 74 17.35 -6.62 25.09
N ASP A 75 18.07 -5.49 25.16
CA ASP A 75 19.27 -5.36 26.00
C ASP A 75 18.98 -5.66 27.48
N ALA A 76 17.80 -5.26 27.98
CA ALA A 76 17.37 -5.57 29.34
C ALA A 76 17.10 -7.08 29.55
N ALA A 77 16.55 -7.75 28.54
CA ALA A 77 16.37 -9.21 28.57
C ALA A 77 17.72 -9.93 28.55
N ASP A 78 18.67 -9.47 27.74
CA ASP A 78 20.03 -10.03 27.65
C ASP A 78 20.75 -10.00 29.01
N GLU A 79 20.70 -8.86 29.69
CA GLU A 79 21.32 -8.71 31.02
C GLU A 79 20.68 -9.66 32.05
N SER A 80 19.34 -9.71 32.09
CA SER A 80 18.63 -10.57 33.04
C SER A 80 18.90 -12.05 32.80
N VAL A 81 18.97 -12.49 31.54
CA VAL A 81 19.20 -13.91 31.22
C VAL A 81 20.66 -14.29 31.48
N ARG A 82 21.62 -13.41 31.19
CA ARG A 82 23.04 -13.64 31.54
C ARG A 82 23.23 -13.83 33.04
N GLY A 83 22.57 -13.01 33.86
CA GLY A 83 22.57 -13.18 35.31
C GLY A 83 22.05 -14.55 35.74
N ALA A 84 20.87 -14.94 35.24
CA ALA A 84 20.26 -16.23 35.55
C ALA A 84 21.12 -17.42 35.09
N VAL A 85 21.72 -17.36 33.89
CA VAL A 85 22.63 -18.40 33.39
C VAL A 85 23.85 -18.56 34.30
N ALA A 86 24.41 -17.46 34.80
CA ALA A 86 25.53 -17.50 35.74
C ALA A 86 25.14 -18.13 37.10
N GLU A 87 23.95 -17.83 37.61
CA GLU A 87 23.42 -18.40 38.85
C GLU A 87 23.15 -19.91 38.73
N PHE A 88 22.63 -20.37 37.59
CA PHE A 88 22.34 -21.78 37.33
C PHE A 88 23.53 -22.56 36.72
N LYS A 89 24.76 -22.04 36.80
CA LYS A 89 25.92 -22.66 36.18
C LYS A 89 26.10 -24.12 36.63
N GLY A 90 26.22 -25.03 35.65
CA GLY A 90 26.38 -26.47 35.88
C GLY A 90 25.05 -27.23 35.99
N TRP A 91 23.92 -26.54 35.91
CA TRP A 91 22.59 -27.15 35.84
C TRP A 91 22.08 -27.14 34.41
N GLU A 92 21.28 -28.15 34.03
CA GLU A 92 20.60 -28.22 32.74
C GLU A 92 19.71 -26.99 32.47
N THR A 93 19.20 -26.34 33.53
CA THR A 93 18.46 -25.08 33.43
C THR A 93 19.26 -23.97 32.76
N ALA A 94 20.57 -23.85 33.04
CA ALA A 94 21.41 -22.84 32.39
C ALA A 94 21.51 -23.09 30.87
N ALA A 95 21.72 -24.34 30.45
CA ALA A 95 21.74 -24.71 29.03
C ALA A 95 20.38 -24.45 28.36
N GLY A 96 19.28 -24.73 29.06
CA GLY A 96 17.94 -24.42 28.60
C GLY A 96 17.70 -22.92 28.42
N LEU A 97 18.16 -22.10 29.38
CA LEU A 97 18.08 -20.64 29.33
C LEU A 97 18.92 -20.07 28.17
N GLU A 98 20.16 -20.53 27.99
CA GLU A 98 21.02 -20.12 26.87
C GLU A 98 20.35 -20.40 25.51
N LYS A 99 19.75 -21.58 25.36
CA LYS A 99 19.05 -21.94 24.13
C LYS A 99 17.81 -21.09 23.88
N ALA A 100 16.99 -20.86 24.92
CA ALA A 100 15.83 -20.00 24.82
C ALA A 100 16.23 -18.55 24.47
N HIS A 101 17.33 -18.08 25.06
CA HIS A 101 17.88 -16.75 24.80
C HIS A 101 18.38 -16.59 23.37
N ALA A 102 19.09 -17.58 22.83
CA ALA A 102 19.52 -17.56 21.44
C ALA A 102 18.33 -17.42 20.46
N HIS A 103 17.22 -18.12 20.71
CA HIS A 103 16.00 -17.95 19.91
C HIS A 103 15.37 -16.57 20.10
N TRP A 104 15.35 -16.04 21.31
CA TRP A 104 14.91 -14.67 21.56
C TRP A 104 15.73 -13.65 20.76
N ASP A 105 17.06 -13.76 20.75
CA ASP A 105 17.95 -12.87 20.00
C ASP A 105 17.68 -12.91 18.49
N GLU A 106 17.46 -14.12 17.95
CA GLU A 106 17.05 -14.28 16.55
C GLU A 106 15.73 -13.56 16.24
N GLN A 107 14.76 -13.64 17.16
CA GLN A 107 13.46 -12.99 17.01
C GLN A 107 13.58 -11.47 17.10
N VAL A 108 14.37 -10.94 18.05
CA VAL A 108 14.68 -9.51 18.14
C VAL A 108 15.35 -9.03 16.86
N LYS A 109 16.34 -9.77 16.34
CA LYS A 109 17.03 -9.43 15.10
C LYS A 109 16.09 -9.38 13.90
N ARG A 110 15.19 -10.36 13.78
CA ARG A 110 14.15 -10.37 12.73
C ARG A 110 13.20 -9.19 12.85
N LEU A 111 12.74 -8.88 14.06
CA LEU A 111 11.85 -7.75 14.34
C LEU A 111 12.52 -6.42 13.96
N MET A 112 13.75 -6.20 14.40
CA MET A 112 14.53 -4.99 14.07
C MET A 112 14.76 -4.85 12.56
N GLY A 113 15.03 -5.97 11.88
CA GLY A 113 15.13 -6.00 10.42
C GLY A 113 13.83 -5.58 9.74
N ARG A 114 12.68 -6.08 10.20
CA ARG A 114 11.36 -5.72 9.68
C ARG A 114 11.02 -4.25 9.93
N LEU A 115 11.25 -3.73 11.14
CA LEU A 115 11.03 -2.31 11.46
C LEU A 115 11.83 -1.39 10.53
N SER A 116 13.11 -1.72 10.29
CA SER A 116 13.96 -0.96 9.37
C SER A 116 13.45 -0.99 7.93
N GLN A 117 13.01 -2.16 7.45
CA GLN A 117 12.42 -2.30 6.11
C GLN A 117 11.12 -1.50 5.98
N GLU A 118 10.21 -1.58 6.96
CA GLU A 118 8.93 -0.88 6.94
C GLU A 118 9.11 0.64 7.01
N LYS A 119 10.02 1.13 7.86
CA LYS A 119 10.43 2.54 7.90
C LYS A 119 10.89 3.02 6.51
N SER A 120 11.75 2.24 5.85
CA SER A 120 12.29 2.58 4.54
C SER A 120 11.20 2.56 3.46
N ALA A 121 10.35 1.54 3.46
CA ALA A 121 9.22 1.42 2.54
C ALA A 121 8.22 2.58 2.70
N LEU A 122 7.89 2.97 3.93
CA LEU A 122 7.01 4.10 4.21
C LEU A 122 7.59 5.42 3.71
N ARG A 123 8.90 5.66 3.89
CA ARG A 123 9.59 6.85 3.38
C ARG A 123 9.59 6.87 1.85
N ASN A 124 9.98 5.78 1.22
CA ASN A 124 10.05 5.68 -0.24
C ASN A 124 8.67 5.85 -0.87
N THR A 125 7.64 5.23 -0.29
CA THR A 125 6.26 5.36 -0.76
C THR A 125 5.76 6.80 -0.64
N ALA A 126 6.11 7.51 0.43
CA ALA A 126 5.76 8.92 0.59
C ALA A 126 6.38 9.80 -0.51
N VAL A 127 7.66 9.55 -0.85
CA VAL A 127 8.36 10.27 -1.92
C VAL A 127 7.77 9.93 -3.29
N LEU A 128 7.53 8.65 -3.57
CA LEU A 128 6.96 8.18 -4.84
C LEU A 128 5.63 8.86 -5.14
N PHE A 129 4.71 8.86 -4.17
CA PHE A 129 3.42 9.50 -4.35
C PHE A 129 3.53 11.01 -4.51
N SER A 130 4.37 11.69 -3.72
CA SER A 130 4.57 13.14 -3.90
C SER A 130 5.11 13.49 -5.29
N ASN A 131 6.01 12.67 -5.85
CA ASN A 131 6.54 12.90 -7.19
C ASN A 131 5.48 12.64 -8.26
N ASN A 132 4.66 11.59 -8.11
CA ASN A 132 3.57 11.29 -9.04
C ASN A 132 2.51 12.40 -9.06
N ASP A 133 2.19 12.97 -7.90
CA ASP A 133 1.27 14.11 -7.81
C ASP A 133 1.81 15.32 -8.58
N LEU A 134 3.11 15.65 -8.41
CA LEU A 134 3.76 16.76 -9.11
C LEU A 134 3.84 16.55 -10.63
N GLU A 135 4.16 15.34 -11.08
CA GLU A 135 4.19 14.98 -12.49
C GLU A 135 2.80 15.10 -13.13
N THR A 136 1.78 14.62 -12.42
CA THR A 136 0.38 14.71 -12.84
C THR A 136 -0.06 16.17 -12.96
N GLU A 137 0.28 17.02 -11.99
CA GLU A 137 0.01 18.46 -12.03
C GLU A 137 0.68 19.15 -13.24
N ALA A 138 1.97 18.85 -13.48
CA ALA A 138 2.71 19.41 -14.60
C ALA A 138 2.10 19.03 -15.96
N GLY A 139 1.63 17.79 -16.10
CA GLY A 139 0.90 17.33 -17.27
C GLY A 139 -0.37 18.13 -17.54
N PHE A 140 -1.19 18.37 -16.52
CA PHE A 140 -2.41 19.18 -16.65
C PHE A 140 -2.13 20.64 -16.98
N ASN A 141 -1.11 21.25 -16.36
CA ASN A 141 -0.71 22.63 -16.64
C ASN A 141 -0.24 22.82 -18.08
N SER A 142 0.46 21.83 -18.66
CA SER A 142 0.87 21.84 -20.08
C SER A 142 -0.31 21.81 -21.05
N VAL A 143 -1.40 21.11 -20.71
CA VAL A 143 -2.61 21.09 -21.53
C VAL A 143 -3.35 22.43 -21.47
N LYS A 144 -3.50 23.01 -20.27
CA LYS A 144 -4.13 24.33 -20.09
C LYS A 144 -3.46 25.42 -20.94
N SER A 145 -2.13 25.46 -20.97
CA SER A 145 -1.40 26.49 -21.74
C SER A 145 -1.63 26.40 -23.25
N LYS A 146 -1.82 25.19 -23.80
CA LYS A 146 -2.13 24.98 -25.22
C LYS A 146 -3.56 25.41 -25.59
N VAL A 147 -4.51 25.23 -24.68
CA VAL A 147 -5.91 25.60 -24.90
C VAL A 147 -6.12 27.11 -24.75
N SER A 148 -5.35 27.78 -23.89
CA SER A 148 -5.46 29.23 -23.68
C SER A 148 -4.79 30.08 -24.78
N GLY A 149 -4.10 29.44 -25.73
CA GLY A 149 -3.40 30.07 -26.86
C GLY A 149 -4.18 30.06 -28.18
N ILE A 150 -5.47 29.71 -28.14
CA ILE A 150 -6.45 29.80 -29.25
C ILE A 150 -7.46 30.88 -28.88
#